data_AF-A0A7W1MD00-F1
#
_entry.id   AF-A0A7W1MD00-F1
#
_cell.length_a   1.000
_cell.length_b   1.000
_cell.length_c   1.000
_cell.angle_alpha   90.00
_cell.angle_beta   90.00
_cell.angle_gamma   90.00
#
_symmetry.space_group_name_H-M   'P 1'
#
loop_
_entity.id
_entity.type
_entity.pdbx_description
1 polymer ?
#
loop_
_entity_poly.entity_id
_entity_poly.type
_entity_poly.pdbx_seq_one_letter_code
_entity_poly.pdbx_strand_id
1 'polypeptide(L)'
;SIASSMMAVGEQVHLTVSELQYETNGHQRHGICTHFLCQLAPLKENVVPIYLQASNGFTLPADSSTPIIMVGPGTGVAPFRAFLQERVAQGATGLNWLIFGECHQAFNFYYEDYWQELVNEGHLRLDTAFSRDQEHKIYVQHRLMEHGAEIFALLQKGAVFYVCGDAHRMAKDVDAALHYIAQKYGELDEPAAKAFIKQLKAEKRYLRDVY
;
A
#
# COMPACT_ATOMS: atom_id res chain seq x y z
N SER A 1 7.35 7.76 -0.36
CA SER A 1 7.85 6.47 0.15
C SER A 1 8.72 5.80 -0.89
N ILE A 2 9.80 5.12 -0.47
CA ILE A 2 10.73 4.42 -1.39
C ILE A 2 10.02 3.19 -1.98
N ALA A 3 10.17 2.97 -3.29
CA ALA A 3 9.51 1.91 -4.04
C ALA A 3 10.44 0.74 -4.42
N SER A 4 11.64 0.68 -3.83
CA SER A 4 12.61 -0.39 -4.04
C SER A 4 13.21 -0.94 -2.75
N SER A 5 13.62 -2.21 -2.79
CA SER A 5 14.54 -2.80 -1.82
C SER A 5 15.96 -2.78 -2.38
N MET A 6 16.93 -2.38 -1.55
CA MET A 6 18.35 -2.41 -1.88
C MET A 6 18.85 -3.83 -2.20
N MET A 7 18.24 -4.88 -1.63
CA MET A 7 18.57 -6.27 -1.99
C MET A 7 18.24 -6.60 -3.44
N ALA A 8 17.21 -5.96 -4.01
CA ALA A 8 16.79 -6.21 -5.39
C ALA A 8 17.44 -5.27 -6.41
N VAL A 9 17.71 -4.00 -6.04
CA VAL A 9 18.14 -2.97 -7.01
C VAL A 9 19.55 -2.43 -6.76
N GLY A 10 20.23 -2.87 -5.69
CA GLY A 10 21.56 -2.39 -5.32
C GLY A 10 21.53 -0.91 -4.94
N GLU A 11 22.46 -0.13 -5.47
CA GLU A 11 22.64 1.31 -5.17
C GLU A 11 21.62 2.21 -5.87
N GLN A 12 20.36 1.79 -5.97
CA GLN A 12 19.28 2.54 -6.60
C GLN A 12 18.13 2.81 -5.62
N VAL A 13 17.52 3.99 -5.75
CA VAL A 13 16.28 4.34 -5.05
C VAL A 13 15.20 4.60 -6.08
N HIS A 14 14.13 3.82 -6.03
CA HIS A 14 13.00 3.98 -6.94
C HIS A 14 11.88 4.76 -6.24
N LEU A 15 11.17 5.58 -7.00
CA LEU A 15 10.03 6.37 -6.51
C LEU A 15 8.80 6.09 -7.39
N THR A 16 7.62 6.13 -6.78
CA THR A 16 6.34 6.18 -7.50
C THR A 16 5.78 7.59 -7.35
N VAL A 17 5.79 8.37 -8.43
CA VAL A 17 5.43 9.79 -8.41
C VAL A 17 4.28 10.03 -9.36
N SER A 18 3.15 10.51 -8.83
CA SER A 18 2.07 11.06 -9.65
C SER A 18 2.33 12.56 -9.85
N GLU A 19 2.38 13.00 -11.10
CA GLU A 19 2.49 14.44 -11.38
C GLU A 19 1.24 15.17 -10.88
N LEU A 20 1.45 16.28 -10.16
CA LEU A 20 0.35 17.13 -9.70
C LEU A 20 0.15 18.23 -10.72
N GLN A 21 -1.01 18.23 -11.38
CA GLN A 21 -1.45 19.28 -12.29
C GLN A 21 -2.87 19.71 -11.93
N TYR A 22 -3.13 21.01 -11.91
CA TYR A 22 -4.44 21.57 -11.59
C TYR A 22 -4.59 22.98 -12.17
N GLU A 23 -5.83 23.44 -12.33
CA GLU A 23 -6.12 24.80 -12.78
C GLU A 23 -6.55 25.68 -11.60
N THR A 24 -6.04 26.92 -11.56
CA THR A 24 -6.54 27.95 -10.62
C THR A 24 -6.51 29.32 -11.30
N ASN A 25 -7.61 30.08 -11.16
CA ASN A 25 -7.78 31.39 -11.79
C ASN A 25 -7.50 31.38 -13.31
N GLY A 26 -7.92 30.32 -14.02
CA GLY A 26 -7.69 30.16 -15.46
C GLY A 26 -6.25 29.86 -15.87
N HIS A 27 -5.37 29.56 -14.91
CA HIS A 27 -3.98 29.19 -15.17
C HIS A 27 -3.71 27.75 -14.76
N GLN A 28 -3.06 27.00 -15.65
CA GLN A 28 -2.50 25.70 -15.33
C GLN A 28 -1.36 25.84 -14.33
N ARG A 29 -1.37 24.99 -13.31
CA ARG A 29 -0.41 24.93 -12.22
C ARG A 29 0.11 23.51 -12.08
N HIS A 30 1.36 23.42 -11.63
CA HIS A 30 2.03 22.16 -11.42
C HIS A 30 2.59 22.10 -10.00
N GLY A 31 2.66 20.90 -9.42
CA GLY A 31 3.41 20.67 -8.19
C GLY A 31 4.91 20.85 -8.43
N ILE A 32 5.59 21.63 -7.59
CA ILE A 32 7.01 21.99 -7.81
C ILE A 32 7.89 20.74 -7.94
N CYS A 33 7.85 19.86 -6.94
CA CYS A 33 8.69 18.66 -6.89
C CYS A 33 8.28 17.62 -7.95
N THR A 34 6.99 17.33 -8.07
CA THR A 34 6.51 16.30 -8.98
C THR A 34 6.68 16.69 -10.45
N HIS A 35 6.48 17.97 -10.80
CA HIS A 35 6.78 18.46 -12.14
C HIS A 35 8.28 18.45 -12.45
N PHE A 36 9.12 18.87 -11.50
CA PHE A 36 10.56 18.80 -11.68
C PHE A 36 11.01 17.35 -11.96
N LEU A 37 10.59 16.39 -11.14
CA LEU A 37 10.96 14.99 -11.30
C LEU A 37 10.39 14.35 -12.58
N CYS A 38 9.16 14.69 -12.97
CA CYS A 38 8.50 14.05 -14.10
C CYS A 38 8.83 14.69 -15.46
N GLN A 39 9.11 16.00 -15.51
CA GLN A 39 9.19 16.75 -16.77
C GLN A 39 10.51 17.48 -17.00
N LEU A 40 11.25 17.85 -15.94
CA LEU A 40 12.38 18.78 -16.06
C LEU A 40 13.74 18.16 -15.75
N ALA A 41 13.79 17.19 -14.82
CA ALA A 41 15.03 16.59 -14.37
C ALA A 41 15.70 15.82 -15.52
N PRO A 42 16.95 16.14 -15.90
CA PRO A 42 17.66 15.41 -16.93
C PRO A 42 17.93 13.98 -16.49
N LEU A 43 17.71 13.05 -17.43
CA LEU A 43 17.97 11.63 -17.20
C LEU A 43 19.47 11.36 -17.17
N LYS A 44 19.90 10.46 -16.28
CA LYS A 44 21.29 10.00 -16.15
C LYS A 44 22.28 11.10 -15.72
N GLU A 45 21.79 12.15 -15.08
CA GLU A 45 22.61 13.20 -14.47
C GLU A 45 22.40 13.27 -12.96
N ASN A 46 23.47 13.57 -12.22
CA ASN A 46 23.45 13.65 -10.75
C ASN A 46 23.00 15.04 -10.28
N VAL A 47 21.81 15.46 -10.68
CA VAL A 47 21.28 16.81 -10.40
C VAL A 47 20.11 16.84 -9.42
N VAL A 48 19.60 15.68 -9.01
CA VAL A 48 18.49 15.58 -8.05
C VAL A 48 19.06 15.42 -6.65
N PRO A 49 19.06 16.45 -5.79
CA PRO A 49 19.51 16.31 -4.42
C PRO A 49 18.51 15.46 -3.65
N ILE A 50 18.98 14.36 -3.06
CA ILE A 50 18.17 13.45 -2.26
C ILE A 50 18.83 13.21 -0.90
N TYR A 51 18.01 12.92 0.10
CA TYR A 51 18.45 12.39 1.38
C TYR A 51 17.45 11.33 1.86
N LEU A 52 17.89 10.45 2.74
CA LEU A 52 17.03 9.41 3.29
C LEU A 52 16.36 9.93 4.57
N GLN A 53 15.03 9.87 4.59
CA GLN A 53 14.25 10.05 5.81
C GLN A 53 13.91 8.66 6.37
N ALA A 54 14.38 8.36 7.57
CA ALA A 54 14.08 7.11 8.24
C ALA A 54 12.57 6.95 8.46
N SER A 55 12.04 5.74 8.26
CA SER A 55 10.63 5.44 8.51
C SER A 55 10.37 5.34 10.02
N ASN A 56 9.19 5.76 10.47
CA ASN A 56 8.77 5.66 11.86
C ASN A 56 8.26 4.25 12.20
N GLY A 57 9.03 3.21 11.85
CA GLY A 57 8.67 1.82 12.08
C GLY A 57 7.72 1.20 11.05
N PHE A 58 7.61 1.80 9.86
CA PHE A 58 6.93 1.20 8.71
C PHE A 58 7.90 0.26 7.98
N THR A 59 8.14 -0.91 8.57
CA THR A 59 9.10 -1.92 8.09
C THR A 59 8.46 -3.30 8.08
N LEU A 60 9.06 -4.22 7.33
CA LEU A 60 8.67 -5.64 7.34
C LEU A 60 8.81 -6.28 8.73
N PRO A 61 8.03 -7.33 9.03
CA PRO A 61 8.27 -8.14 10.23
C PRO A 61 9.64 -8.81 10.15
N ALA A 62 10.28 -9.00 11.31
CA ALA A 62 11.58 -9.66 11.39
C ALA A 62 11.50 -11.15 11.00
N ASP A 63 10.37 -11.80 11.26
CA ASP A 63 10.10 -13.17 10.85
C ASP A 63 9.49 -13.18 9.43
N SER A 64 10.24 -13.74 8.48
CA SER A 64 9.83 -13.82 7.07
C SER A 64 8.67 -14.78 6.81
N SER A 65 8.29 -15.62 7.78
CA SER A 65 7.10 -16.47 7.71
C SER A 65 5.82 -15.73 8.12
N THR A 66 5.94 -14.56 8.76
CA THR A 66 4.78 -13.76 9.16
C THR A 66 4.00 -13.27 7.94
N PRO A 67 2.68 -13.52 7.86
CA PRO A 67 1.83 -13.00 6.80
C PRO A 67 1.74 -11.48 6.83
N ILE A 68 1.71 -10.85 5.65
CA ILE A 68 1.50 -9.40 5.53
C ILE A 68 0.30 -9.10 4.63
N ILE A 69 -0.52 -8.14 5.05
CA ILE A 69 -1.64 -7.59 4.29
C ILE A 69 -1.31 -6.13 4.02
N MET A 70 -1.28 -5.75 2.75
CA MET A 70 -0.81 -4.45 2.27
C MET A 70 -1.94 -3.75 1.53
N VAL A 71 -2.38 -2.59 2.02
CA VAL A 71 -3.43 -1.78 1.40
C VAL A 71 -2.82 -0.47 0.90
N GLY A 72 -2.73 -0.34 -0.42
CA GLY A 72 -2.02 0.78 -1.05
C GLY A 72 -2.64 1.20 -2.37
N PRO A 73 -3.75 1.94 -2.37
CA PRO A 73 -4.29 2.51 -3.59
C PRO A 73 -3.42 3.65 -4.12
N GLY A 74 -3.43 3.83 -5.45
CA GLY A 74 -2.66 4.84 -6.16
C GLY A 74 -1.16 4.78 -5.84
N THR A 75 -0.55 5.94 -5.58
CA THR A 75 0.88 6.03 -5.21
C THR A 75 1.20 5.40 -3.84
N GLY A 76 0.17 5.03 -3.06
CA GLY A 76 0.31 4.26 -1.82
C GLY A 76 0.89 2.86 -2.04
N VAL A 77 0.94 2.35 -3.27
CA VAL A 77 1.55 1.06 -3.60
C VAL A 77 3.09 1.06 -3.50
N ALA A 78 3.72 2.24 -3.50
CA ALA A 78 5.17 2.41 -3.54
C ALA A 78 5.93 1.52 -2.52
N PRO A 79 5.71 1.63 -1.20
CA PRO A 79 6.47 0.82 -0.24
C PRO A 79 6.20 -0.68 -0.37
N PHE A 80 5.04 -1.08 -0.91
CA PHE A 80 4.70 -2.50 -1.08
C PHE A 80 5.47 -3.14 -2.23
N ARG A 81 5.86 -2.35 -3.23
CA ARG A 81 6.87 -2.80 -4.22
C ARG A 81 8.20 -3.10 -3.55
N ALA A 82 8.67 -2.21 -2.68
CA ALA A 82 9.91 -2.43 -1.92
C ALA A 82 9.82 -3.67 -1.01
N PHE A 83 8.69 -3.84 -0.31
CA PHE A 83 8.47 -4.99 0.58
C PHE A 83 8.47 -6.32 -0.17
N LEU A 84 7.79 -6.38 -1.32
CA LEU A 84 7.76 -7.60 -2.12
C LEU A 84 9.12 -7.91 -2.74
N GLN A 85 9.85 -6.90 -3.21
CA GLN A 85 11.23 -7.08 -3.67
C GLN A 85 12.12 -7.68 -2.57
N GLU A 86 12.05 -7.14 -1.34
CA GLU A 86 12.81 -7.66 -0.20
C GLU A 86 12.42 -9.09 0.14
N ARG A 87 11.11 -9.37 0.25
CA ARG A 87 10.61 -10.69 0.67
C ARG A 87 10.92 -11.77 -0.35
N VAL A 88 10.82 -11.48 -1.64
CA VAL A 88 11.21 -12.42 -2.71
C VAL A 88 12.71 -12.67 -2.66
N ALA A 89 13.54 -11.61 -2.54
CA ALA A 89 14.99 -11.75 -2.46
C ALA A 89 15.46 -12.55 -1.22
N GLN A 90 14.73 -12.47 -0.11
CA GLN A 90 14.99 -13.24 1.11
C GLN A 90 14.41 -14.66 1.09
N GLY A 91 13.64 -15.05 0.08
CA GLY A 91 12.93 -16.34 0.06
C GLY A 91 11.88 -16.46 1.17
N ALA A 92 11.23 -15.35 1.55
CA ALA A 92 10.22 -15.31 2.59
C ALA A 92 9.01 -16.19 2.23
N THR A 93 8.55 -16.99 3.19
CA THR A 93 7.47 -17.97 2.97
C THR A 93 6.10 -17.48 3.44
N GLY A 94 6.05 -16.40 4.22
CA GLY A 94 4.80 -15.85 4.71
C GLY A 94 3.97 -15.25 3.58
N LEU A 95 2.65 -15.47 3.64
CA LEU A 95 1.70 -14.92 2.66
C LEU A 95 1.91 -13.42 2.47
N ASN A 96 1.97 -12.99 1.21
CA ASN A 96 1.89 -11.58 0.84
C ASN A 96 0.56 -11.32 0.18
N TRP A 97 -0.21 -10.38 0.72
CA TRP A 97 -1.48 -9.99 0.14
C TRP A 97 -1.51 -8.49 -0.12
N LEU A 98 -1.58 -8.09 -1.40
CA LEU A 98 -1.77 -6.72 -1.81
C LEU A 98 -3.24 -6.46 -2.18
N ILE A 99 -3.84 -5.45 -1.56
CA ILE A 99 -5.08 -4.82 -2.00
C ILE A 99 -4.74 -3.48 -2.64
N PHE A 100 -4.77 -3.44 -3.97
CA PHE A 100 -4.50 -2.25 -4.79
C PHE A 100 -5.81 -1.61 -5.23
N GLY A 101 -5.80 -0.31 -5.49
CA GLY A 101 -6.95 0.35 -6.10
C GLY A 101 -6.58 1.65 -6.80
N GLU A 102 -7.29 1.96 -7.88
CA GLU A 102 -7.13 3.20 -8.64
C GLU A 102 -8.38 3.49 -9.49
N CYS A 103 -8.34 4.47 -10.39
CA CYS A 103 -9.45 4.83 -11.26
C CYS A 103 -9.76 3.74 -12.29
N HIS A 104 -8.82 3.43 -13.18
CA HIS A 104 -9.01 2.53 -14.30
C HIS A 104 -7.90 1.49 -14.40
N GLN A 105 -8.24 0.24 -14.66
CA GLN A 105 -7.25 -0.82 -14.87
C GLN A 105 -6.33 -0.48 -16.05
N ALA A 106 -6.90 -0.12 -17.18
CA ALA A 106 -6.18 0.03 -18.45
C ALA A 106 -5.05 1.07 -18.44
N PHE A 107 -5.10 2.07 -17.55
CA PHE A 107 -4.14 3.18 -17.57
C PHE A 107 -3.52 3.50 -16.21
N ASN A 108 -4.08 2.95 -15.12
CA ASN A 108 -3.66 3.32 -13.79
C ASN A 108 -3.29 2.11 -12.91
N PHE A 109 -3.16 0.92 -13.50
CA PHE A 109 -2.66 -0.24 -12.78
C PHE A 109 -1.13 -0.19 -12.67
N TYR A 110 -0.63 0.58 -11.72
CA TYR A 110 0.80 0.77 -11.51
C TYR A 110 1.50 -0.56 -11.24
N TYR A 111 2.56 -0.85 -12.00
CA TYR A 111 3.36 -2.08 -11.91
C TYR A 111 2.58 -3.37 -12.22
N GLU A 112 1.53 -3.32 -13.05
CA GLU A 112 0.70 -4.48 -13.44
C GLU A 112 1.53 -5.74 -13.77
N ASP A 113 2.46 -5.64 -14.72
CA ASP A 113 3.30 -6.77 -15.14
C ASP A 113 4.05 -7.40 -13.97
N TYR A 114 4.62 -6.57 -13.09
CA TYR A 114 5.36 -7.03 -11.91
C TYR A 114 4.45 -7.73 -10.91
N TRP A 115 3.23 -7.22 -10.67
CA TRP A 115 2.29 -7.90 -9.78
C TRP A 115 1.84 -9.23 -10.37
N GLN A 116 1.56 -9.27 -11.67
CA GLN A 116 1.10 -10.48 -12.33
C GLN A 116 2.18 -11.56 -12.35
N GLU A 117 3.45 -11.19 -12.55
CA GLU A 117 4.60 -12.09 -12.40
C GLU A 117 4.63 -12.72 -11.01
N LEU A 118 4.57 -11.91 -9.94
CA LEU A 118 4.57 -12.43 -8.57
C LEU A 118 3.34 -13.29 -8.23
N VAL A 119 2.18 -12.99 -8.81
CA VAL A 119 0.98 -13.84 -8.67
C VAL A 119 1.21 -15.19 -9.34
N ASN A 120 1.77 -15.21 -10.56
CA ASN A 120 2.03 -16.44 -11.31
C ASN A 120 3.08 -17.33 -10.63
N GLU A 121 4.07 -16.73 -9.97
CA GLU A 121 5.10 -17.43 -9.20
C GLU A 121 4.63 -17.87 -7.80
N GLY A 122 3.41 -17.48 -7.40
CA GLY A 122 2.85 -17.81 -6.08
C GLY A 122 3.43 -16.98 -4.93
N HIS A 123 4.13 -15.89 -5.23
CA HIS A 123 4.68 -14.95 -4.25
C HIS A 123 3.68 -13.89 -3.77
N LEU A 124 2.60 -13.66 -4.53
CA LEU A 124 1.62 -12.63 -4.24
C LEU A 124 0.19 -13.13 -4.41
N ARG A 125 -0.66 -12.81 -3.43
CA ARG A 125 -2.10 -12.68 -3.64
C ARG A 125 -2.45 -11.22 -3.92
N LEU A 126 -3.24 -10.97 -4.94
CA LEU A 126 -3.59 -9.63 -5.39
C LEU A 126 -5.11 -9.47 -5.52
N ASP A 127 -5.63 -8.43 -4.88
CA ASP A 127 -7.01 -7.97 -5.06
C ASP A 127 -7.00 -6.51 -5.52
N THR A 128 -7.79 -6.20 -6.55
CA THR A 128 -7.79 -4.86 -7.18
C THR A 128 -9.15 -4.19 -7.09
N ALA A 129 -9.15 -2.86 -6.91
CA ALA A 129 -10.33 -2.03 -6.82
C ALA A 129 -10.25 -0.86 -7.81
N PHE A 130 -10.89 -1.00 -8.98
CA PHE A 130 -10.96 0.06 -9.98
C PHE A 130 -12.26 0.86 -9.84
N SER A 131 -12.15 2.12 -9.44
CA SER A 131 -13.30 2.93 -9.05
C SER A 131 -14.10 3.50 -10.22
N ARG A 132 -13.63 3.36 -11.46
CA ARG A 132 -14.24 3.96 -12.65
C ARG A 132 -14.44 2.98 -13.82
N ASP A 133 -14.18 1.69 -13.63
CA ASP A 133 -14.39 0.67 -14.67
C ASP A 133 -15.84 0.16 -14.71
N GLN A 134 -16.66 0.57 -13.74
CA GLN A 134 -18.09 0.28 -13.66
C GLN A 134 -18.87 1.45 -13.05
N GLU A 135 -20.20 1.41 -13.13
CA GLU A 135 -21.09 2.49 -12.66
C GLU A 135 -20.97 2.76 -11.14
N HIS A 136 -20.89 1.69 -10.34
CA HIS A 136 -20.74 1.79 -8.89
C HIS A 136 -19.26 1.86 -8.48
N LYS A 137 -18.95 2.66 -7.46
CA LYS A 137 -17.57 2.83 -7.00
C LYS A 137 -17.08 1.60 -6.23
N ILE A 138 -15.99 0.98 -6.71
CA ILE A 138 -15.24 -0.04 -5.98
C ILE A 138 -13.94 0.58 -5.47
N TYR A 139 -13.75 0.54 -4.16
CA TYR A 139 -12.54 1.00 -3.47
C TYR A 139 -11.95 -0.14 -2.63
N VAL A 140 -10.73 0.06 -2.14
CA VAL A 140 -10.00 -0.96 -1.37
C VAL A 140 -10.78 -1.42 -0.12
N GLN A 141 -11.50 -0.52 0.57
CA GLN A 141 -12.34 -0.90 1.72
C GLN A 141 -13.47 -1.86 1.36
N HIS A 142 -13.98 -1.82 0.11
CA HIS A 142 -14.98 -2.78 -0.36
C HIS A 142 -14.35 -4.18 -0.48
N ARG A 143 -13.14 -4.28 -1.05
CA ARG A 143 -12.36 -5.53 -1.08
C ARG A 143 -12.05 -6.07 0.32
N LEU A 144 -11.72 -5.19 1.26
CA LEU A 144 -11.51 -5.60 2.65
C LEU A 144 -12.79 -6.23 3.24
N MET A 145 -13.96 -5.63 3.00
CA MET A 145 -15.22 -6.18 3.51
C MET A 145 -15.60 -7.52 2.84
N GLU A 146 -15.36 -7.65 1.53
CA GLU A 146 -15.55 -8.90 0.77
C GLU A 146 -14.73 -10.05 1.37
N HIS A 147 -13.48 -9.76 1.75
CA HIS A 147 -12.54 -10.74 2.29
C HIS A 147 -12.43 -10.75 3.82
N GLY A 148 -13.39 -10.13 4.52
CA GLY A 148 -13.25 -9.83 5.94
C GLY A 148 -13.03 -11.05 6.84
N ALA A 149 -13.67 -12.20 6.54
CA ALA A 149 -13.47 -13.43 7.30
C ALA A 149 -12.00 -13.89 7.29
N GLU A 150 -11.39 -13.85 6.11
CA GLU A 150 -10.00 -14.28 5.92
C GLU A 150 -9.01 -13.28 6.51
N ILE A 151 -9.25 -11.98 6.31
CA ILE A 151 -8.45 -10.92 6.92
C ILE A 151 -8.46 -11.08 8.44
N PHE A 152 -9.63 -11.27 9.04
CA PHE A 152 -9.74 -11.45 10.49
C PHE A 152 -8.97 -12.70 10.97
N ALA A 153 -9.10 -13.83 10.26
CA ALA A 153 -8.36 -15.06 10.58
C ALA A 153 -6.83 -14.86 10.48
N LEU A 154 -6.35 -14.14 9.47
CA LEU A 154 -4.93 -13.79 9.33
C LEU A 154 -4.46 -12.89 10.47
N LEU A 155 -5.26 -11.88 10.84
CA LEU A 155 -4.99 -11.01 11.98
C LEU A 155 -4.97 -11.79 13.31
N GLN A 156 -5.75 -12.86 13.47
CA GLN A 156 -5.59 -13.71 14.65
C GLN A 156 -4.30 -14.54 14.62
N LYS A 157 -3.84 -14.95 13.43
CA LYS A 157 -2.63 -15.75 13.23
C LYS A 157 -1.32 -14.95 13.26
N GLY A 158 -1.34 -13.69 13.67
CA GLY A 158 -0.12 -12.88 13.78
C GLY A 158 0.17 -11.98 12.59
N ALA A 159 -0.69 -11.93 11.56
CA ALA A 159 -0.43 -11.11 10.38
C ALA A 159 -0.21 -9.63 10.73
N VAL A 160 0.61 -8.96 9.91
CA VAL A 160 0.83 -7.52 9.97
C VAL A 160 0.05 -6.83 8.86
N PHE A 161 -0.73 -5.82 9.22
CA PHE A 161 -1.56 -5.03 8.33
C PHE A 161 -0.93 -3.66 8.08
N TYR A 162 -0.73 -3.32 6.82
CA TYR A 162 -0.10 -2.08 6.39
C TYR A 162 -1.07 -1.25 5.55
N VAL A 163 -1.07 0.07 5.78
CA VAL A 163 -1.83 1.04 4.97
C VAL A 163 -0.89 2.15 4.50
N CYS A 164 -0.89 2.45 3.21
CA CYS A 164 -0.15 3.57 2.65
C CYS A 164 -0.98 4.33 1.62
N GLY A 165 -0.88 5.66 1.60
CA GLY A 165 -1.63 6.54 0.68
C GLY A 165 -2.36 7.67 1.39
N ASP A 166 -3.51 8.08 0.85
CA ASP A 166 -4.29 9.24 1.33
C ASP A 166 -4.71 9.13 2.81
N ALA A 167 -4.27 10.08 3.63
CA ALA A 167 -4.58 10.16 5.05
C ALA A 167 -6.00 10.65 5.34
N HIS A 168 -6.60 11.43 4.42
CA HIS A 168 -7.81 12.19 4.72
C HIS A 168 -9.09 11.38 4.61
N ARG A 169 -9.17 10.50 3.60
CA ARG A 169 -10.34 9.67 3.29
C ARG A 169 -9.98 8.19 3.37
N MET A 170 -9.02 7.74 2.56
CA MET A 170 -8.71 6.31 2.39
C MET A 170 -8.32 5.64 3.72
N ALA A 171 -7.40 6.26 4.46
CA ALA A 171 -6.96 5.71 5.74
C ALA A 171 -8.08 5.58 6.79
N LYS A 172 -9.08 6.46 6.74
CA LYS A 172 -10.24 6.41 7.65
C LYS A 172 -11.21 5.31 7.25
N ASP A 173 -11.48 5.18 5.95
CA ASP A 173 -12.39 4.17 5.42
C ASP A 173 -11.82 2.76 5.62
N VAL A 174 -10.51 2.58 5.48
CA VAL A 174 -9.81 1.32 5.78
C VAL A 174 -9.85 1.01 7.28
N ASP A 175 -9.61 1.99 8.15
CA ASP A 175 -9.69 1.80 9.61
C ASP A 175 -11.12 1.43 10.04
N ALA A 176 -12.14 2.07 9.46
CA ALA A 176 -13.54 1.73 9.70
C ALA A 176 -13.87 0.30 9.20
N ALA A 177 -13.38 -0.08 8.02
CA ALA A 177 -13.55 -1.43 7.50
C ALA A 177 -12.93 -2.49 8.42
N LEU A 178 -11.74 -2.23 8.98
CA LEU A 178 -11.13 -3.13 9.96
C LEU A 178 -11.96 -3.29 11.24
N HIS A 179 -12.55 -2.20 11.76
CA HIS A 179 -13.45 -2.29 12.90
C HIS A 179 -14.71 -3.09 12.57
N TYR A 180 -15.29 -2.90 11.38
CA TYR A 180 -16.43 -3.69 10.91
C TYR A 180 -16.08 -5.17 10.81
N ILE A 181 -14.92 -5.49 10.23
CA ILE A 181 -14.41 -6.86 10.10
C ILE A 181 -14.24 -7.51 11.47
N ALA A 182 -13.64 -6.80 12.43
CA ALA A 182 -13.46 -7.30 13.80
C ALA A 182 -14.79 -7.56 14.51
N GLN A 183 -15.80 -6.70 14.33
CA GLN A 183 -17.14 -6.92 14.88
C GLN A 183 -17.83 -8.12 14.23
N LYS A 184 -17.86 -8.15 12.90
CA LYS A 184 -18.62 -9.15 12.14
C LYS A 184 -18.02 -10.55 12.22
N TYR A 185 -16.72 -10.68 12.03
CA TYR A 185 -16.05 -11.98 11.91
C TYR A 185 -15.34 -12.40 13.20
N GLY A 186 -15.14 -11.46 14.13
CA GLY A 186 -14.69 -11.76 15.49
C GLY A 186 -15.82 -11.89 16.51
N GLU A 187 -17.07 -11.64 16.10
CA GLU A 187 -18.23 -11.59 17.01
C GLU A 187 -17.99 -10.64 18.20
N LEU A 188 -17.19 -9.60 17.97
CA LEU A 188 -16.83 -8.60 18.96
C LEU A 188 -17.89 -7.51 18.99
N ASP A 189 -18.25 -7.05 20.19
CA ASP A 189 -18.98 -5.81 20.31
C ASP A 189 -18.10 -4.60 19.93
N GLU A 190 -18.71 -3.42 19.80
CA GLU A 190 -18.00 -2.22 19.37
C GLU A 190 -16.79 -1.87 20.29
N PRO A 191 -16.92 -1.91 21.64
CA PRO A 191 -15.77 -1.71 22.53
C PRO A 191 -14.65 -2.74 22.33
N ALA A 192 -14.98 -4.03 22.21
CA ALA A 192 -13.98 -5.08 22.03
C ALA A 192 -13.28 -4.98 20.66
N ALA A 193 -14.00 -4.63 19.59
CA ALA A 193 -13.41 -4.39 18.28
C ALA A 193 -12.42 -3.21 18.31
N LYS A 194 -12.78 -2.10 18.98
CA LYS A 194 -11.86 -0.97 19.19
C LYS A 194 -10.62 -1.38 19.98
N ALA A 195 -10.79 -2.18 21.03
CA ALA A 195 -9.68 -2.70 21.83
C ALA A 195 -8.76 -3.60 21.00
N PHE A 196 -9.33 -4.48 20.16
CA PHE A 196 -8.58 -5.36 19.26
C PHE A 196 -7.72 -4.56 18.27
N ILE A 197 -8.29 -3.56 17.59
CA ILE A 197 -7.53 -2.71 16.65
C ILE A 197 -6.46 -1.89 17.39
N LYS A 198 -6.75 -1.41 18.60
CA LYS A 198 -5.76 -0.72 19.46
C LYS A 198 -4.60 -1.65 19.83
N GLN A 199 -4.89 -2.92 20.15
CA GLN A 199 -3.89 -3.92 20.46
C GLN A 199 -2.98 -4.19 19.25
N LEU A 200 -3.54 -4.36 18.06
CA LEU A 200 -2.74 -4.50 16.83
C LEU A 200 -1.78 -3.33 16.61
N LYS A 201 -2.23 -2.09 16.88
CA LYS A 201 -1.36 -0.90 16.80
C LYS A 201 -0.25 -0.93 17.85
N ALA A 202 -0.57 -1.30 19.10
CA ALA A 202 0.41 -1.42 20.18
C ALA A 202 1.47 -2.51 19.91
N GLU A 203 1.06 -3.61 19.28
CA GLU A 203 1.93 -4.72 18.88
C GLU A 203 2.72 -4.45 17.59
N LYS A 204 2.59 -3.26 16.98
CA LYS A 204 3.17 -2.91 15.66
C LYS A 204 2.71 -3.86 14.54
N ARG A 205 1.50 -4.38 14.66
CA ARG A 205 0.85 -5.27 13.69
C ARG A 205 -0.21 -4.57 12.84
N TYR A 206 -0.49 -3.30 13.13
CA TYR A 206 -1.22 -2.39 12.24
C TYR A 206 -0.43 -1.10 12.08
N LEU A 207 0.18 -0.92 10.91
CA LEU A 207 1.12 0.16 10.59
C LEU A 207 0.59 1.01 9.44
N ARG A 208 0.85 2.32 9.50
CA ARG A 208 0.36 3.28 8.50
C ARG A 208 1.46 4.26 8.09
N ASP A 209 1.60 4.47 6.79
CA ASP A 209 2.43 5.52 6.18
C ASP A 209 1.52 6.35 5.25
N VAL A 210 0.81 7.30 5.84
CA VAL A 210 -0.25 8.07 5.16
C VAL A 210 0.08 9.55 5.14
N TYR A 211 -0.27 10.20 4.03
CA TYR A 211 0.04 11.60 3.73
C TYR A 211 -1.15 12.35 3.13
#